data_AF-A0AAV7GSW5-F1
#
_entry.id   AF-A0AAV7GSW5-F1
#
_cell.length_a   1.000
_cell.length_b   1.000
_cell.length_c   1.000
_cell.angle_alpha   90.00
_cell.angle_beta   90.00
_cell.angle_gamma   90.00
#
_symmetry.space_group_name_H-M   'P 1'
#
loop_
_entity.id
_entity.type
_entity.pdbx_description
1 polymer ?
#
loop_
_entity_poly.entity_id
_entity_poly.type
_entity_poly.pdbx_seq_one_letter_code
_entity_poly.pdbx_strand_id
1 'polypeptide(L)'
;MLQKAVLDREPTPVELHSHTHKRQEDQRWVDERARKAFEEYTRIRESQTAACEGSSGGSTEYSDYCTWSQAVGGMQHGRVYGLDSQAYAYEGQASSGCKSLYTQQITALTAELEQVQKAQADWQMQMQQQMEIQRQMQIQQTQMLEEMQRMREQMSSGKSTAAEEETDSD
;
A
#
# COMPACT_ATOMS: atom_id res chain seq x y z
N MET A 1 19.03 -39.87 -9.28
CA MET A 1 18.43 -39.04 -10.33
C MET A 1 16.94 -39.32 -10.33
N LEU A 2 16.10 -38.33 -10.04
CA LEU A 2 14.69 -38.40 -10.44
C LEU A 2 14.71 -38.50 -11.95
N GLN A 3 14.53 -39.71 -12.47
CA GLN A 3 14.51 -39.93 -13.89
C GLN A 3 13.40 -39.05 -14.48
N LYS A 4 13.67 -38.47 -15.65
CA LYS A 4 12.69 -37.97 -16.62
C LYS A 4 11.63 -39.02 -17.05
N ALA A 5 11.30 -40.00 -16.20
CA ALA A 5 10.56 -41.21 -16.54
C ALA A 5 9.15 -41.29 -15.94
N VAL A 6 8.67 -40.24 -15.26
CA VAL A 6 7.28 -40.22 -14.73
C VAL A 6 6.49 -38.97 -15.17
N LEU A 7 7.19 -37.91 -15.55
CA LEU A 7 6.59 -36.69 -16.07
C LEU A 7 7.27 -36.42 -17.41
N ASP A 8 6.54 -36.39 -18.53
CA ASP A 8 7.03 -35.97 -19.86
C ASP A 8 7.44 -34.47 -19.90
N ARG A 9 7.66 -33.87 -18.73
CA ARG A 9 8.09 -32.48 -18.50
C ARG A 9 9.18 -32.43 -17.45
N GLU A 10 9.95 -31.34 -17.48
CA GLU A 10 10.90 -31.05 -16.41
C GLU A 10 10.15 -30.94 -15.07
N PRO A 11 10.60 -31.64 -14.01
CA PRO A 11 9.94 -31.57 -12.72
C PRO A 11 9.97 -30.11 -12.22
N THR A 12 8.98 -29.71 -11.43
CA THR A 12 8.99 -28.41 -10.78
C THR A 12 9.95 -28.43 -9.58
N PRO A 13 10.45 -27.26 -9.15
CA PRO A 13 11.22 -27.10 -7.91
C PRO A 13 10.61 -27.80 -6.69
N VAL A 14 9.28 -27.75 -6.56
CA VAL A 14 8.53 -28.32 -5.45
C VAL A 14 8.43 -29.84 -5.53
N GLU A 15 8.30 -30.39 -6.74
CA GLU A 15 8.31 -31.83 -6.99
C GLU A 15 9.69 -32.41 -6.65
N LEU A 16 10.77 -31.73 -7.07
CA LEU A 16 12.14 -32.09 -6.70
C LEU A 16 12.37 -32.05 -5.20
N HIS A 17 11.95 -30.97 -4.54
CA HIS A 17 12.08 -30.81 -3.11
C HIS A 17 11.30 -31.86 -2.32
N SER A 18 10.05 -32.12 -2.71
CA SER A 18 9.21 -33.14 -2.07
C SER A 18 9.81 -34.54 -2.23
N HIS A 19 10.35 -34.87 -3.39
CA HIS A 19 10.98 -36.17 -3.61
C HIS A 19 12.28 -36.35 -2.81
N THR A 20 13.09 -35.30 -2.71
CA THR A 20 14.41 -35.37 -2.06
C THR A 20 14.33 -35.21 -0.53
N HIS A 21 13.32 -34.51 -0.02
CA HIS A 21 13.21 -34.16 1.39
C HIS A 21 11.94 -34.71 2.06
N LYS A 22 11.21 -35.65 1.44
CA LYS A 22 10.21 -36.48 2.11
C LYS A 22 10.63 -37.93 2.15
N ARG A 23 10.32 -38.59 3.27
CA ARG A 23 10.44 -40.04 3.41
C ARG A 23 9.36 -40.72 2.55
N GLN A 24 9.74 -41.73 1.76
CA GLN A 24 8.78 -42.39 0.87
C GLN A 24 7.71 -43.19 1.63
N GLU A 25 8.05 -43.72 2.81
CA GLU A 25 7.20 -44.59 3.62
C GLU A 25 5.99 -43.85 4.23
N ASP A 26 6.20 -42.65 4.78
CA ASP A 26 5.18 -41.90 5.53
C ASP A 26 4.94 -40.49 4.99
N GLN A 27 5.61 -40.11 3.90
CA GLN A 27 5.53 -38.79 3.24
C GLN A 27 5.86 -37.61 4.17
N ARG A 28 6.55 -37.86 5.30
CA ARG A 28 6.95 -36.81 6.24
C ARG A 28 8.24 -36.13 5.79
N TRP A 29 8.35 -34.85 6.12
CA TRP A 29 9.56 -34.08 5.88
C TRP A 29 10.74 -34.66 6.67
N VAL A 30 11.88 -34.81 5.99
CA VAL A 30 13.11 -35.35 6.57
C VAL A 30 13.70 -34.39 7.59
N ASP A 31 13.53 -33.09 7.39
CA ASP A 31 13.97 -32.05 8.31
C ASP A 31 13.00 -30.86 8.37
N GLU A 32 13.18 -30.04 9.40
CA GLU A 32 12.35 -28.86 9.67
C GLU A 32 12.55 -27.74 8.64
N ARG A 33 13.73 -27.64 8.03
CA ARG A 33 14.03 -26.62 7.01
C ARG A 33 13.25 -26.91 5.72
N ALA A 34 13.16 -28.17 5.33
CA ALA A 34 12.44 -28.64 4.17
C ALA A 34 10.93 -28.42 4.32
N ARG A 35 10.40 -28.67 5.52
CA ARG A 35 9.00 -28.34 5.86
C ARG A 35 8.73 -26.85 5.72
N LYS A 36 9.55 -26.01 6.38
CA LYS A 36 9.42 -24.55 6.32
C LYS A 36 9.52 -24.00 4.90
N ALA A 37 10.47 -24.48 4.10
CA ALA A 37 10.63 -24.07 2.71
C ALA A 37 9.35 -24.31 1.88
N PHE A 38 8.69 -25.45 2.08
CA PHE A 38 7.44 -25.77 1.41
C PHE A 38 6.27 -24.90 1.91
N GLU A 39 6.14 -24.72 3.23
CA GLU A 39 5.10 -23.86 3.83
C GLU A 39 5.22 -22.42 3.32
N GLU A 40 6.44 -21.88 3.25
CA GLU A 40 6.73 -20.54 2.73
C GLU A 40 6.39 -20.43 1.23
N TYR A 41 6.76 -21.43 0.42
CA TYR A 41 6.38 -21.47 -0.99
C TYR A 41 4.86 -21.43 -1.17
N THR A 42 4.13 -22.26 -0.42
CA THR A 42 2.66 -22.29 -0.46
C THR A 42 2.07 -20.95 -0.06
N ARG A 43 2.55 -20.34 1.04
CA ARG A 43 2.09 -19.02 1.50
C ARG A 43 2.28 -17.95 0.44
N ILE A 44 3.45 -17.91 -0.21
CA ILE A 44 3.74 -16.92 -1.26
C ILE A 44 2.83 -17.16 -2.46
N ARG A 45 2.65 -18.41 -2.89
CA ARG A 45 1.81 -18.75 -4.04
C ARG A 45 0.33 -18.43 -3.80
N GLU A 46 -0.18 -18.70 -2.60
CA GLU A 46 -1.54 -18.33 -2.19
C GLU A 46 -1.74 -16.81 -2.16
N SER A 47 -0.74 -16.06 -1.66
CA SER A 47 -0.76 -14.60 -1.65
C SER A 47 -0.79 -14.03 -3.07
N GLN A 48 -0.03 -14.63 -4.00
CA GLN A 48 -0.02 -14.26 -5.42
C GLN A 48 -1.38 -14.54 -6.08
N THR A 49 -2.00 -15.69 -5.81
CA THR A 49 -3.34 -16.00 -6.35
C THR A 49 -4.43 -15.07 -5.80
N ALA A 50 -4.39 -14.76 -4.50
CA ALA A 50 -5.34 -13.84 -3.88
C ALA A 50 -5.20 -12.41 -4.41
N ALA A 51 -3.97 -11.96 -4.70
CA ALA A 51 -3.73 -10.66 -5.32
C ALA A 51 -4.21 -10.59 -6.79
N CYS A 52 -4.24 -11.72 -7.50
CA CYS A 52 -4.65 -11.78 -8.90
C CYS A 52 -6.19 -11.81 -9.06
N GLU A 53 -6.95 -12.32 -8.09
CA GLU A 53 -8.43 -12.37 -8.13
C GLU A 53 -9.11 -10.98 -8.16
N GLY A 54 -8.38 -9.90 -7.88
CA GLY A 54 -8.85 -8.51 -8.03
C GLY A 54 -8.38 -7.78 -9.29
N SER A 55 -7.49 -8.38 -10.10
CA SER A 55 -6.84 -7.72 -11.24
C SER A 55 -7.28 -8.33 -12.57
N SER A 56 -8.22 -7.66 -13.25
CA SER A 56 -8.60 -7.96 -14.63
C SER A 56 -7.51 -7.50 -15.60
N GLY A 57 -6.36 -8.17 -15.61
CA GLY A 57 -5.26 -7.80 -16.50
C GLY A 57 -4.09 -8.77 -16.43
N GLY A 58 -4.10 -9.75 -17.34
CA GLY A 58 -2.93 -10.58 -17.66
C GLY A 58 -2.65 -11.66 -16.63
N SER A 59 -2.85 -12.92 -17.02
CA SER A 59 -2.31 -14.09 -16.32
C SER A 59 -0.78 -13.98 -16.27
N THR A 60 -0.26 -13.31 -15.24
CA THR A 60 1.14 -13.44 -14.87
C THR A 60 1.23 -14.81 -14.23
N GLU A 61 1.47 -15.84 -15.05
CA GLU A 61 1.88 -17.14 -14.54
C GLU A 61 3.17 -16.91 -13.75
N TYR A 62 3.03 -16.81 -12.43
CA TYR A 62 4.15 -16.68 -11.54
C TYR A 62 5.05 -17.90 -11.73
N SER A 63 6.31 -17.65 -12.12
CA SER A 63 7.26 -18.74 -12.32
C SER A 63 7.47 -19.49 -11.01
N ASP A 64 7.16 -20.79 -11.00
CA ASP A 64 7.35 -21.67 -9.84
C ASP A 64 8.77 -21.60 -9.28
N TYR A 65 9.76 -21.42 -10.15
CA TYR A 65 11.16 -21.23 -9.75
C TYR A 65 11.39 -19.95 -8.96
N CYS A 66 10.78 -18.83 -9.37
CA CYS A 66 10.93 -17.57 -8.67
C CYS A 66 10.24 -17.59 -7.31
N THR A 67 9.05 -18.16 -7.24
CA THR A 67 8.32 -18.35 -5.98
C THR A 67 9.08 -19.29 -5.04
N TRP A 68 9.67 -20.37 -5.55
CA TRP A 68 10.53 -21.26 -4.79
C TRP A 68 11.81 -20.57 -4.29
N SER A 69 12.51 -19.86 -5.18
CA SER A 69 13.72 -19.10 -4.86
C SER A 69 13.43 -18.09 -3.74
N GLN A 70 12.31 -17.36 -3.82
CA GLN A 70 11.89 -16.43 -2.77
C GLN A 70 11.63 -17.14 -1.44
N ALA A 71 10.94 -18.28 -1.45
CA ALA A 71 10.62 -19.06 -0.25
C ALA A 71 11.86 -19.56 0.50
N VAL A 72 12.92 -19.93 -0.22
CA VAL A 72 14.15 -20.47 0.38
C VAL A 72 15.22 -19.41 0.65
N GLY A 73 14.93 -18.13 0.42
CA GLY A 73 15.83 -17.01 0.68
C GLY A 73 16.84 -16.72 -0.45
N GLY A 74 16.51 -17.09 -1.68
CA GLY A 74 17.29 -16.82 -2.88
C GLY A 74 18.41 -17.83 -3.16
N MET A 75 19.31 -17.45 -4.07
CA MET A 75 20.48 -18.25 -4.43
C MET A 75 21.58 -18.09 -3.37
N GLN A 76 22.05 -19.19 -2.80
CA GLN A 76 23.26 -19.25 -1.97
C GLN A 76 24.38 -19.92 -2.77
N HIS A 77 25.53 -19.26 -2.90
CA HIS A 77 26.68 -19.77 -3.68
C HIS A 77 26.32 -20.20 -5.12
N GLY A 78 25.40 -19.49 -5.76
CA GLY A 78 24.94 -19.80 -7.12
C GLY A 78 23.94 -20.96 -7.21
N ARG A 79 23.43 -21.49 -6.08
CA ARG A 79 22.47 -22.60 -6.05
C ARG A 79 21.26 -22.26 -5.19
N VAL A 80 20.09 -22.73 -5.59
CA VAL A 80 18.85 -22.62 -4.80
C VAL A 80 18.71 -23.90 -3.98
N TYR A 81 18.37 -23.75 -2.69
CA TYR A 81 18.15 -24.89 -1.80
C TYR A 81 17.02 -25.80 -2.32
N GLY A 82 17.18 -27.11 -2.18
CA GLY A 82 16.20 -28.11 -2.63
C GLY A 82 16.28 -28.51 -4.11
N LEU A 83 17.13 -27.87 -4.92
CA LEU A 83 17.26 -28.17 -6.37
C LEU A 83 18.44 -29.07 -6.75
N ASP A 84 19.34 -29.37 -5.80
CA ASP A 84 20.52 -30.22 -5.96
C ASP A 84 21.28 -29.98 -7.30
N SER A 85 21.86 -31.01 -7.90
CA SER A 85 22.53 -30.97 -9.20
C SER A 85 21.62 -30.56 -10.36
N GLN A 86 20.31 -30.46 -10.16
CA GLN A 86 19.33 -30.11 -11.19
C GLN A 86 19.08 -28.60 -11.30
N ALA A 87 19.79 -27.78 -10.50
CA ALA A 87 19.67 -26.32 -10.54
C ALA A 87 19.95 -25.68 -11.92
N TYR A 88 20.77 -26.33 -12.76
CA TYR A 88 21.09 -25.86 -14.13
C TYR A 88 19.87 -25.85 -15.06
N ALA A 89 18.85 -26.67 -14.78
CA ALA A 89 17.62 -26.73 -15.57
C ALA A 89 16.87 -25.38 -15.60
N TYR A 90 17.11 -24.51 -14.62
CA TYR A 90 16.35 -23.27 -14.42
C TYR A 90 17.19 -22.00 -14.61
N GLU A 91 18.42 -22.10 -15.11
CA GLU A 91 19.37 -20.99 -15.23
C GLU A 91 18.82 -19.82 -16.08
N GLY A 92 17.94 -20.10 -17.05
CA GLY A 92 17.25 -19.09 -17.86
C GLY A 92 16.05 -18.41 -17.16
N GLN A 93 15.39 -19.10 -16.22
CA GLN A 93 14.22 -18.56 -15.50
C GLN A 93 14.63 -17.64 -14.34
N ALA A 94 15.79 -17.90 -13.74
CA ALA A 94 16.33 -17.14 -12.61
C ALA A 94 16.60 -15.65 -12.92
N SER A 95 17.07 -15.34 -14.14
CA SER A 95 17.57 -14.01 -14.47
C SER A 95 16.51 -13.04 -15.00
N SER A 96 15.48 -13.54 -15.69
CA SER A 96 14.48 -12.72 -16.38
C SER A 96 13.14 -12.67 -15.63
N GLY A 97 12.59 -13.84 -15.25
CA GLY A 97 11.27 -13.91 -14.62
C GLY A 97 11.25 -13.32 -13.21
N CYS A 98 12.28 -13.60 -12.40
CA CYS A 98 12.27 -13.19 -11.00
C CYS A 98 12.47 -11.68 -10.83
N LYS A 99 13.30 -11.06 -11.68
CA LYS A 99 13.51 -9.59 -11.65
C LYS A 99 12.24 -8.82 -12.04
N SER A 100 11.47 -9.35 -12.99
CA SER A 100 10.21 -8.73 -13.41
C SER A 100 9.21 -8.65 -12.25
N LEU A 101 9.09 -9.71 -11.46
CA LEU A 101 8.20 -9.76 -10.30
C LEU A 101 8.59 -8.79 -9.18
N TYR A 102 9.89 -8.76 -8.80
CA TYR A 102 10.38 -7.79 -7.81
C TYR A 102 10.15 -6.36 -8.27
N THR A 103 10.39 -6.08 -9.56
CA THR A 103 10.16 -4.74 -10.13
C THR A 103 8.69 -4.36 -10.05
N GLN A 104 7.78 -5.28 -10.40
CA GLN A 104 6.34 -5.03 -10.36
C GLN A 104 5.83 -4.79 -8.92
N GLN A 105 6.35 -5.54 -7.94
CA GLN A 105 6.01 -5.33 -6.54
C GLN A 105 6.53 -3.99 -6.01
N ILE A 106 7.76 -3.61 -6.36
CA ILE A 106 8.33 -2.30 -5.99
C ILE A 106 7.51 -1.17 -6.62
N THR A 107 7.12 -1.28 -7.89
CA THR A 107 6.27 -0.29 -8.56
C THR A 107 4.91 -0.16 -7.88
N ALA A 108 4.25 -1.27 -7.53
CA ALA A 108 2.96 -1.25 -6.84
C ALA A 108 3.06 -0.55 -5.48
N LEU A 109 4.05 -0.92 -4.66
CA LEU A 109 4.28 -0.30 -3.34
C LEU A 109 4.62 1.20 -3.46
N THR A 110 5.37 1.58 -4.50
CA THR A 110 5.70 2.99 -4.76
C THR A 110 4.45 3.80 -5.09
N ALA A 111 3.57 3.25 -5.93
CA ALA A 111 2.30 3.90 -6.28
C ALA A 111 1.36 4.05 -5.07
N GLU A 112 1.31 3.05 -4.17
CA GLU A 112 0.53 3.14 -2.93
C GLU A 112 1.07 4.24 -2.00
N LEU A 113 2.40 4.34 -1.83
CA LEU A 113 3.01 5.40 -1.03
C LEU A 113 2.71 6.80 -1.58
N GLU A 114 2.79 6.98 -2.91
CA GLU A 114 2.46 8.25 -3.56
C GLU A 114 0.97 8.60 -3.36
N GLN A 115 0.07 7.62 -3.46
CA GLN A 115 -1.36 7.83 -3.23
C GLN A 115 -1.64 8.26 -1.78
N VAL A 116 -1.00 7.62 -0.80
CA VAL A 116 -1.14 8.00 0.61
C VAL A 116 -0.61 9.41 0.86
N GLN A 117 0.53 9.78 0.29
CA GLN A 117 1.06 11.15 0.40
C GLN A 117 0.10 12.18 -0.18
N LYS A 118 -0.49 11.90 -1.35
CA LYS A 118 -1.46 12.79 -1.97
C LYS A 118 -2.71 12.96 -1.09
N ALA A 119 -3.26 11.86 -0.58
CA ALA A 119 -4.40 11.90 0.33
C ALA A 119 -4.10 12.68 1.61
N GLN A 120 -2.88 12.57 2.14
CA GLN A 120 -2.43 13.36 3.28
C GLN A 120 -2.39 14.86 2.97
N ALA A 121 -1.87 15.25 1.80
CA ALA A 121 -1.85 16.64 1.37
C ALA A 121 -3.26 17.20 1.16
N ASP A 122 -4.15 16.42 0.55
CA ASP A 122 -5.56 16.79 0.34
C ASP A 122 -6.28 17.03 1.69
N TRP A 123 -6.06 16.14 2.66
CA TRP A 123 -6.62 16.31 4.01
C TRP A 123 -6.08 17.57 4.72
N GLN A 124 -4.79 17.86 4.59
CA GLN A 124 -4.20 19.08 5.15
C GLN A 124 -4.81 20.34 4.53
N MET A 125 -5.01 20.35 3.20
CA MET A 125 -5.64 21.46 2.51
C MET A 125 -7.10 21.64 2.94
N GLN A 126 -7.85 20.55 3.10
CA GLN A 126 -9.23 20.59 3.58
C GLN A 126 -9.31 21.17 5.00
N MET A 127 -8.39 20.79 5.89
CA MET A 127 -8.31 21.33 7.25
C MET A 127 -8.00 22.83 7.25
N GLN A 128 -7.07 23.29 6.41
CA GLN A 128 -6.76 24.71 6.26
C GLN A 128 -7.97 25.50 5.75
N GLN A 129 -8.69 24.98 4.76
CA GLN A 129 -9.91 25.61 4.27
C GLN A 129 -10.98 25.72 5.36
N GLN A 130 -11.18 24.67 6.16
CA GLN A 130 -12.10 24.71 7.31
C GLN A 130 -11.73 25.79 8.33
N MET A 131 -10.44 25.94 8.66
CA MET A 131 -10.00 27.00 9.56
C MET A 131 -10.22 28.39 8.98
N GLU A 132 -9.96 28.58 7.69
CA GLU A 132 -10.18 29.88 7.04
C GLU A 132 -11.67 30.24 6.99
N ILE A 133 -12.55 29.28 6.73
CA ILE A 133 -14.01 29.48 6.78
C ILE A 133 -14.45 29.87 8.19
N GLN A 134 -13.98 29.17 9.23
CA GLN A 134 -14.28 29.53 10.62
C GLN A 134 -13.79 30.94 10.96
N ARG A 135 -12.58 31.29 10.53
CA ARG A 135 -12.02 32.62 10.74
C ARG A 135 -12.85 33.70 10.07
N GLN A 136 -13.25 33.50 8.81
CA GLN A 136 -14.09 34.47 8.11
C GLN A 136 -15.46 34.63 8.77
N MET A 137 -16.06 33.54 9.23
CA MET A 137 -17.30 33.60 10.01
C MET A 137 -17.13 34.44 11.27
N GLN A 138 -16.04 34.25 12.01
CA GLN A 138 -15.76 35.03 13.21
C GLN A 138 -15.56 36.52 12.91
N ILE A 139 -14.86 36.85 11.82
CA ILE A 139 -14.68 38.23 11.36
C ILE A 139 -16.04 38.84 11.00
N GLN A 140 -16.89 38.13 10.27
CA GLN A 140 -18.23 38.62 9.92
C GLN A 140 -19.11 38.86 11.15
N GLN A 141 -19.09 37.94 12.13
CA GLN A 141 -19.81 38.14 13.39
C GLN A 141 -19.32 39.39 14.13
N THR A 142 -18.01 39.62 14.15
CA THR A 142 -17.41 40.78 14.81
C THR A 142 -17.78 42.08 14.10
N GLN A 143 -17.71 42.12 12.78
CA GLN A 143 -18.12 43.26 11.97
C GLN A 143 -19.60 43.62 12.18
N MET A 144 -20.49 42.62 12.22
CA MET A 144 -21.90 42.84 12.49
C MET A 144 -22.15 43.46 13.87
N LEU A 145 -21.41 43.00 14.89
CA LEU A 145 -21.49 43.56 16.24
C LEU A 145 -21.00 45.02 16.28
N GLU A 146 -19.89 45.32 15.60
CA GLU A 146 -19.35 46.69 15.50
C GLU A 146 -20.32 47.63 14.77
N GLU A 147 -20.97 47.18 13.69
CA GLU A 147 -21.98 47.99 12.99
C GLU A 147 -23.22 48.25 13.86
N MET A 148 -23.69 47.26 14.61
CA MET A 148 -24.79 47.46 15.56
C MET A 148 -24.43 48.46 16.65
N GLN A 149 -23.20 48.42 17.17
CA GLN A 149 -22.71 49.41 18.14
C GLN A 149 -22.66 50.81 17.53
N ARG A 150 -22.14 50.95 16.31
CA ARG A 150 -22.07 52.23 15.59
C ARG A 150 -23.46 52.82 15.35
N MET A 151 -24.44 52.02 14.94
CA MET A 151 -25.83 52.47 14.77
C MET A 151 -26.46 52.94 16.09
N ARG A 152 -26.19 52.24 17.19
CA ARG A 152 -26.64 52.64 18.54
C ARG A 152 -26.06 54.00 18.93
N GLU A 153 -24.78 54.23 18.68
CA GLU A 153 -24.11 55.49 19.02
C GLU A 153 -24.67 56.67 18.21
N GLN A 154 -24.93 56.47 16.91
CA GLN A 154 -25.55 57.51 16.07
C GLN A 154 -26.98 57.87 16.53
N MET A 155 -27.78 56.86 16.91
CA MET A 155 -29.11 57.07 17.49
C MET A 155 -29.06 57.76 18.87
N SER A 156 -27.96 57.59 19.61
CA SER A 156 -27.73 58.23 20.89
C SER A 156 -27.22 59.67 20.76
N SER A 157 -26.45 60.01 19.73
CA SER A 157 -25.92 61.38 19.54
C SER A 157 -26.89 62.32 18.84
N GLY A 158 -27.85 61.80 18.07
CA GLY A 158 -28.90 62.59 17.42
C GLY A 158 -30.00 63.16 18.34
N LYS A 159 -29.94 62.90 19.66
CA LYS A 159 -30.98 63.30 20.63
C LYS A 159 -30.61 64.54 21.49
N SER A 160 -29.57 65.29 21.13
CA SER A 160 -29.10 66.44 21.93
C SER A 160 -29.22 67.82 21.26
N THR A 161 -29.92 67.98 20.14
CA THR A 161 -30.05 69.30 19.46
C THR A 161 -31.49 69.66 19.09
N ALA A 162 -32.43 69.51 20.04
CA ALA A 162 -33.79 70.00 19.90
C ALA A 162 -34.37 70.42 21.26
N ALA A 163 -33.67 71.32 21.96
CA ALA A 163 -34.22 72.06 23.11
C ALA A 163 -33.27 73.22 23.44
N GLU A 164 -33.30 74.28 22.65
CA GLU A 164 -32.82 75.62 23.07
C GLU A 164 -33.24 76.64 22.00
N GLU A 165 -34.54 76.83 21.88
CA GLU A 165 -35.11 78.08 21.36
C GLU A 165 -36.38 78.29 22.18
N GLU A 166 -36.30 79.13 23.20
CA GLU A 166 -37.38 79.98 23.73
C GLU A 166 -36.84 80.74 24.95
N THR A 167 -37.32 81.97 25.08
CA THR A 167 -37.10 82.97 26.15
C THR A 167 -35.81 83.78 26.09
N ASP A 168 -35.85 84.93 25.42
CA ASP A 168 -35.84 86.18 26.21
C ASP A 168 -36.53 87.34 25.46
N SER A 169 -37.55 87.89 26.08
CA SER A 169 -38.26 89.13 25.75
C SER A 169 -38.76 89.68 27.08
N ASP A 170 -38.06 90.64 27.67
CA ASP A 170 -38.46 92.06 27.84
C ASP A 170 -37.39 92.81 28.67
#